data_AF-A0A4R3FLI3-F1
#
_entry.id   AF-A0A4R3FLI3-F1
#
_cell.length_a   1.000
_cell.length_b   1.000
_cell.length_c   1.000
_cell.angle_alpha   90.00
_cell.angle_beta   90.00
_cell.angle_gamma   90.00
#
_symmetry.space_group_name_H-M   'P 1'
#
loop_
_entity.id
_entity.type
_entity.pdbx_description
1 polymer ?
#
loop_
_entity_poly.entity_id
_entity_poly.type
_entity_poly.pdbx_seq_one_letter_code
_entity_poly.pdbx_strand_id
1 'polypeptide(L)'
;MAILFKTPISENSAFKFIEEALSGAHQYDGYLNIASDAGEKALSWGPAMHAEEFKAEISEILRQTWDAARFWAVYERRDDRRDPETTDIRNAAFRLTRGYAGVIVVTLSLLGKRDNANDLELVFVCFEQDFHRRNFRVRYEGKAISDDS
;
A
#
# COMPACT_ATOMS: atom_id res chain seq x y z
N MET A 1 -13.45 -1.53 14.80
CA MET A 1 -13.67 -2.17 13.48
C MET A 1 -12.74 -3.37 13.36
N ALA A 2 -13.11 -4.41 12.61
CA ALA A 2 -12.22 -5.56 12.38
C ALA A 2 -11.45 -5.35 11.08
N ILE A 3 -10.12 -5.39 11.15
CA ILE A 3 -9.23 -5.33 9.99
C ILE A 3 -8.89 -6.74 9.53
N LEU A 4 -8.92 -6.97 8.21
CA LEU A 4 -8.54 -8.25 7.62
C LEU A 4 -7.46 -8.03 6.57
N PHE A 5 -6.25 -8.52 6.85
CA PHE A 5 -5.23 -8.67 5.81
C PHE A 5 -5.56 -9.91 4.98
N LYS A 6 -6.14 -9.69 3.80
CA LYS A 6 -6.40 -10.76 2.82
C LYS A 6 -5.09 -11.40 2.34
N THR A 7 -5.19 -12.44 1.52
CA THR A 7 -4.02 -13.04 0.88
C THR A 7 -3.25 -11.97 0.09
N PRO A 8 -1.93 -11.82 0.30
CA PRO A 8 -1.16 -10.82 -0.42
C PRO A 8 -1.06 -11.18 -1.90
N ILE A 9 -1.02 -10.15 -2.74
CA ILE A 9 -0.67 -10.30 -4.15
C ILE A 9 0.85 -10.32 -4.31
N SER A 10 1.32 -10.83 -5.45
CA SER A 10 2.75 -10.78 -5.76
C SER A 10 3.19 -9.34 -6.07
N GLU A 11 4.45 -9.02 -5.79
CA GLU A 11 5.05 -7.73 -6.17
C GLU A 11 4.91 -7.46 -7.68
N ASN A 12 5.15 -8.48 -8.51
CA ASN A 12 4.97 -8.40 -9.96
C ASN A 12 3.52 -8.05 -10.34
N SER A 13 2.53 -8.62 -9.64
CA SER A 13 1.12 -8.27 -9.84
C SER A 13 0.84 -6.83 -9.45
N ALA A 14 1.37 -6.38 -8.31
CA ALA A 14 1.21 -5.01 -7.83
C ALA A 14 1.80 -4.00 -8.82
N PHE A 15 3.05 -4.22 -9.27
CA PHE A 15 3.70 -3.36 -10.26
C PHE A 15 2.94 -3.35 -11.59
N LYS A 16 2.45 -4.51 -12.03
CA LYS A 16 1.61 -4.60 -13.23
C LYS A 16 0.33 -3.77 -13.08
N PHE A 17 -0.38 -3.86 -11.95
CA PHE A 17 -1.58 -3.07 -11.71
C PHE A 17 -1.30 -1.56 -11.72
N ILE A 18 -0.19 -1.14 -11.10
CA ILE A 18 0.24 0.27 -11.12
C ILE A 18 0.52 0.73 -12.56
N GLU A 19 1.23 -0.09 -13.33
CA GLU A 19 1.54 0.23 -14.73
C GLU A 19 0.28 0.33 -15.59
N GLU A 20 -0.64 -0.63 -15.47
CA GLU A 20 -1.91 -0.65 -16.19
C GLU A 20 -2.79 0.56 -15.83
N ALA A 21 -2.85 0.93 -14.55
CA ALA A 21 -3.59 2.11 -14.10
C ALA A 21 -2.98 3.41 -14.67
N LEU A 22 -1.66 3.58 -14.58
CA LEU A 22 -1.00 4.83 -14.98
C LEU A 22 -0.78 4.97 -16.50
N SER A 23 -0.78 3.87 -17.26
CA SER A 23 -0.67 3.88 -18.74
C SER A 23 -2.03 3.89 -19.46
N GLY A 24 -3.12 3.68 -18.73
CA GLY A 24 -4.46 3.61 -19.28
C GLY A 24 -5.00 4.95 -19.78
N ALA A 25 -6.09 4.89 -20.54
CA ALA A 25 -6.80 6.08 -21.04
C ALA A 25 -7.60 6.84 -19.96
N HIS A 26 -7.55 6.39 -18.70
CA HIS A 26 -8.36 6.90 -17.61
C HIS A 26 -7.61 7.99 -16.85
N GLN A 27 -8.34 8.98 -16.36
CA GLN A 27 -7.78 10.02 -15.50
C GLN A 27 -7.93 9.58 -14.05
N TYR A 28 -6.83 9.64 -13.30
CA TYR A 28 -6.80 9.32 -11.89
C TYR A 28 -6.44 10.56 -11.05
N ASP A 29 -6.87 10.55 -9.80
CA ASP A 29 -6.17 11.25 -8.72
C ASP A 29 -5.33 10.22 -7.97
N GLY A 30 -4.12 10.60 -7.62
CA GLY A 30 -3.13 9.71 -7.03
C GLY A 30 -2.75 10.16 -5.63
N TYR A 31 -2.69 9.23 -4.69
CA TYR A 31 -2.27 9.48 -3.32
C TYR A 31 -1.29 8.39 -2.91
N LEU A 32 -0.13 8.81 -2.43
CA LEU A 32 0.86 7.91 -1.88
C LEU A 32 1.22 8.38 -0.47
N ASN A 33 1.29 7.44 0.46
CA ASN A 33 1.74 7.72 1.82
C ASN A 33 2.75 6.65 2.24
N ILE A 34 3.83 7.08 2.88
CA ILE A 34 4.91 6.26 3.40
C ILE A 34 4.97 6.51 4.90
N ALA A 35 4.87 5.47 5.70
CA ALA A 35 5.12 5.51 7.13
C ALA A 35 6.30 4.60 7.47
N SER A 36 7.23 5.09 8.27
CA SER A 36 8.33 4.31 8.82
C SER A 36 8.66 4.78 10.23
N ASP A 37 9.63 4.14 10.87
CA ASP A 37 10.17 4.57 12.17
C ASP A 37 10.71 6.02 12.14
N ALA A 38 11.12 6.51 10.97
CA ALA A 38 11.62 7.88 10.78
C ALA A 38 10.51 8.94 10.62
N GLY A 39 9.25 8.51 10.50
CA GLY A 39 8.09 9.39 10.33
C GLY A 39 7.27 9.08 9.09
N GLU A 40 6.36 10.00 8.77
CA GLU A 40 5.40 9.87 7.68
C GLU A 40 5.66 10.90 6.57
N LYS A 41 5.54 10.47 5.32
CA LYS A 41 5.61 11.31 4.12
C LYS A 41 4.40 11.02 3.24
N ALA A 42 3.70 12.06 2.83
CA ALA A 42 2.61 11.96 1.87
C ALA A 42 2.96 12.68 0.56
N LEU A 43 2.49 12.11 -0.55
CA LEU A 43 2.53 12.67 -1.89
C LEU A 43 1.12 12.58 -2.46
N SER A 44 0.65 13.67 -3.06
CA SER A 44 -0.63 13.68 -3.76
C SER A 44 -0.44 14.23 -5.16
N TRP A 45 -0.97 13.52 -6.14
CA TRP A 45 -1.15 14.01 -7.49
C TRP A 45 -2.24 15.10 -7.48
N GLY A 46 -1.80 16.36 -7.45
CA GLY A 46 -2.69 17.52 -7.57
C GLY A 46 -3.03 17.84 -9.03
N PRO A 47 -3.98 18.76 -9.29
CA PRO A 47 -4.47 19.11 -10.63
C PRO A 47 -3.40 19.57 -11.65
N ALA A 48 -2.20 19.93 -11.18
CA ALA A 48 -1.12 20.49 -11.97
C ALA A 48 0.00 19.50 -12.32
N MET A 49 0.00 18.29 -11.76
CA MET A 49 1.03 17.28 -12.01
C MET A 49 0.60 16.37 -13.17
N HIS A 50 1.52 15.94 -14.02
CA HIS A 50 1.22 15.02 -15.11
C HIS A 50 1.32 13.56 -14.65
N ALA A 51 0.56 12.66 -15.28
CA ALA A 51 0.57 11.24 -14.95
C ALA A 51 1.98 10.61 -14.99
N GLU A 52 2.80 11.01 -15.98
CA GLU A 52 4.19 10.55 -16.11
C GLU A 52 5.10 11.05 -14.99
N GLU A 53 4.88 12.28 -14.51
CA GLU A 53 5.63 12.85 -13.39
C GLU A 53 5.29 12.11 -12.10
N PHE A 54 4.00 11.89 -11.83
CA PHE A 54 3.56 11.11 -10.68
C PHE A 54 4.04 9.64 -10.75
N LYS A 55 4.03 9.04 -11.94
CA LYS A 55 4.59 7.70 -12.18
C LYS A 55 6.08 7.63 -11.86
N ALA A 56 6.85 8.64 -12.28
CA ALA A 56 8.28 8.72 -11.98
C ALA A 56 8.52 8.83 -10.46
N GLU A 57 7.75 9.67 -9.77
CA GLU A 57 7.85 9.82 -8.32
C GLU A 57 7.48 8.53 -7.55
N ILE A 58 6.37 7.87 -7.92
CA ILE A 58 6.00 6.57 -7.34
C ILE A 58 7.11 5.56 -7.56
N SER A 59 7.62 5.46 -8.80
CA SER A 59 8.65 4.48 -9.15
C SER A 59 9.91 4.69 -8.31
N GLU A 60 10.34 5.93 -8.15
CA GLU A 60 11.51 6.27 -7.34
C GLU A 60 11.27 5.97 -5.85
N ILE A 61 10.10 6.29 -5.32
CA ILE A 61 9.74 5.98 -3.93
C ILE A 61 9.72 4.47 -3.68
N LEU A 62 9.10 3.70 -4.57
CA LEU A 62 9.04 2.24 -4.45
C LEU A 62 10.45 1.63 -4.58
N ARG A 63 11.31 2.18 -5.44
CA ARG A 63 12.71 1.80 -5.55
C ARG A 63 13.48 2.09 -4.26
N GLN A 64 13.35 3.27 -3.69
CA GLN A 64 13.98 3.62 -2.41
C GLN A 64 13.48 2.72 -1.26
N THR A 65 12.18 2.43 -1.24
CA THR A 65 11.57 1.50 -0.28
C THR A 65 12.14 0.09 -0.44
N TRP A 66 12.39 -0.34 -1.68
CA TRP A 66 12.97 -1.64 -1.99
C TRP A 66 14.41 -1.74 -1.46
N ASP A 67 15.20 -0.71 -1.71
CA ASP A 67 16.59 -0.64 -1.24
C ASP A 67 16.68 -0.69 0.29
N ALA A 68 15.73 -0.06 0.99
CA ALA A 68 15.70 -0.02 2.45
C ALA A 68 15.07 -1.27 3.09
N ALA A 69 14.02 -1.84 2.49
CA ALA A 69 13.20 -2.88 3.07
C ALA A 69 12.67 -3.85 2.01
N ARG A 70 13.54 -4.70 1.45
CA ARG A 70 13.27 -5.51 0.24
C ARG A 70 12.22 -6.63 0.34
N PHE A 71 11.70 -6.95 1.53
CA PHE A 71 10.78 -8.08 1.69
C PHE A 71 9.35 -7.58 1.85
N TRP A 72 8.56 -7.63 0.78
CA TRP A 72 7.24 -6.99 0.78
C TRP A 72 6.10 -7.99 0.97
N ALA A 73 5.09 -7.59 1.74
CA ALA A 73 3.76 -8.16 1.70
C ALA A 73 2.80 -7.10 1.14
N VAL A 74 2.24 -7.34 -0.04
CA VAL A 74 1.39 -6.37 -0.75
C VAL A 74 -0.06 -6.81 -0.69
N TYR A 75 -0.92 -5.93 -0.22
CA TYR A 75 -2.34 -6.17 -0.07
C TYR A 75 -3.09 -5.22 -0.99
N GLU A 76 -3.94 -5.78 -1.85
CA GLU A 76 -4.88 -5.02 -2.66
C GLU A 76 -6.19 -4.87 -1.87
N ARG A 77 -6.67 -3.64 -1.71
CA ARG A 77 -8.04 -3.40 -1.25
C ARG A 77 -8.94 -3.41 -2.48
N ARG A 78 -10.06 -4.13 -2.37
CA ARG A 78 -11.15 -4.05 -3.34
C ARG A 78 -12.36 -3.50 -2.62
N ASP A 79 -13.18 -2.72 -3.32
CA ASP A 79 -14.46 -2.24 -2.80
C ASP A 79 -15.50 -3.39 -2.75
N ASP A 80 -15.18 -4.47 -2.04
CA ASP A 80 -16.22 -5.31 -1.46
C ASP A 80 -16.66 -4.65 -0.15
N ARG A 81 -17.96 -4.67 0.13
CA ARG A 81 -18.59 -3.94 1.24
C ARG A 81 -18.13 -4.39 2.65
N ARG A 82 -17.06 -5.17 2.76
CA ARG A 82 -16.50 -5.70 4.01
C ARG A 82 -15.02 -5.35 4.20
N ASP A 83 -14.34 -4.81 3.19
CA ASP A 83 -12.95 -4.38 3.32
C ASP A 83 -12.85 -3.03 4.07
N PRO A 84 -11.98 -2.94 5.10
CA PRO A 84 -11.67 -1.67 5.74
C PRO A 84 -11.12 -0.64 4.74
N GLU A 85 -11.17 0.65 5.10
CA GLU A 85 -10.55 1.69 4.26
C GLU A 85 -9.03 1.48 4.19
N THR A 86 -8.41 1.91 3.08
CA THR A 86 -6.95 1.84 2.88
C THR A 86 -6.20 2.47 4.06
N THR A 87 -6.74 3.56 4.60
CA THR A 87 -6.22 4.25 5.78
C THR A 87 -6.29 3.38 7.04
N ASP A 88 -7.35 2.59 7.22
CA ASP A 88 -7.48 1.69 8.37
C ASP A 88 -6.48 0.53 8.27
N ILE A 89 -6.35 -0.07 7.08
CA ILE A 89 -5.38 -1.15 6.82
C ILE A 89 -3.95 -0.64 7.06
N ARG A 90 -3.63 0.57 6.59
CA ARG A 90 -2.35 1.24 6.85
C ARG A 90 -2.08 1.41 8.34
N ASN A 91 -3.03 2.01 9.06
CA ASN A 91 -2.86 2.32 10.48
C ASN A 91 -2.71 1.03 11.30
N ALA A 92 -3.48 0.01 10.96
CA ALA A 92 -3.34 -1.32 11.54
C ALA A 92 -1.98 -1.93 11.21
N ALA A 93 -1.54 -1.92 9.95
CA ALA A 93 -0.24 -2.44 9.54
C ALA A 93 0.86 -1.75 10.34
N PHE A 94 0.89 -0.41 10.34
CA PHE A 94 1.89 0.38 11.05
C PHE A 94 1.91 0.07 12.55
N ARG A 95 0.75 -0.01 13.20
CA ARG A 95 0.64 -0.39 14.62
C ARG A 95 1.18 -1.78 14.88
N LEU A 96 0.75 -2.76 14.10
CA LEU A 96 1.14 -4.18 14.24
C LEU A 96 2.62 -4.40 13.95
N THR A 97 3.23 -3.51 13.16
CA THR A 97 4.63 -3.60 12.79
C THR A 97 5.60 -2.83 13.68
N ARG A 98 5.13 -2.03 14.66
CA ARG A 98 5.99 -1.30 15.62
C ARG A 98 6.98 -2.19 16.39
N GLY A 99 6.71 -3.49 16.48
CA GLY A 99 7.60 -4.47 17.12
C GLY A 99 8.71 -5.00 16.21
N TYR A 100 8.72 -4.63 14.93
CA TYR A 100 9.74 -5.02 13.96
C TYR A 100 10.60 -3.80 13.63
N ALA A 101 11.92 -3.93 13.75
CA ALA A 101 12.83 -2.90 13.28
C ALA A 101 12.84 -2.84 11.73
N GLY A 102 12.95 -1.63 11.18
CA GLY A 102 13.16 -1.44 9.74
C GLY A 102 11.93 -1.77 8.89
N VAL A 103 10.74 -1.42 9.39
CA VAL A 103 9.49 -1.56 8.62
C VAL A 103 9.08 -0.25 7.97
N ILE A 104 8.68 -0.36 6.71
CA ILE A 104 8.08 0.72 5.94
C ILE A 104 6.69 0.26 5.50
N VAL A 105 5.67 1.07 5.75
CA VAL A 105 4.32 0.85 5.25
C VAL A 105 4.04 1.89 4.17
N VAL A 106 3.83 1.44 2.93
CA VAL A 106 3.46 2.32 1.81
C VAL A 106 2.01 2.06 1.45
N THR A 107 1.22 3.12 1.28
CA THR A 107 -0.10 3.03 0.66
C THR A 107 -0.13 3.83 -0.62
N LEU A 108 -0.72 3.25 -1.66
CA LEU A 108 -0.93 3.88 -2.94
C LEU A 108 -2.41 3.74 -3.32
N SER A 109 -3.08 4.86 -3.53
CA SER A 109 -4.43 4.93 -4.06
C SER A 109 -4.41 5.68 -5.39
N LEU A 110 -4.90 5.04 -6.45
CA LEU A 110 -5.17 5.65 -7.74
C LEU A 110 -6.69 5.62 -7.93
N LEU A 111 -7.33 6.77 -7.82
CA LEU A 111 -8.79 6.91 -7.81
C LEU A 111 -9.28 7.43 -9.15
N GLY A 112 -10.13 6.66 -9.83
CA GLY A 112 -10.67 7.00 -11.14
C GLY A 112 -11.63 8.19 -11.04
N LYS A 113 -11.37 9.25 -11.83
CA LYS A 113 -12.20 10.48 -11.76
C LYS A 113 -13.66 10.33 -12.18
N ARG A 114 -13.97 9.27 -12.94
CA ARG A 114 -15.29 9.07 -13.57
C ARG A 114 -16.07 7.91 -12.97
N ASP A 115 -15.37 6.89 -12.47
CA ASP A 115 -15.95 5.67 -11.94
C ASP A 115 -14.94 5.02 -11.00
N ASN A 116 -15.43 4.54 -9.86
CA ASN A 116 -14.64 3.84 -8.84
C ASN A 116 -14.34 2.38 -9.24
N ALA A 117 -14.95 1.88 -10.33
CA ALA A 117 -14.70 0.54 -10.85
C ALA A 117 -13.23 0.27 -11.24
N ASN A 118 -12.44 1.34 -11.43
CA ASN A 118 -11.02 1.26 -11.75
C ASN A 118 -10.11 1.74 -10.61
N ASP A 119 -10.65 1.97 -9.42
CA ASP A 119 -9.84 2.38 -8.28
C ASP A 119 -8.84 1.27 -7.95
N LEU A 120 -7.56 1.66 -7.87
CA LEU A 120 -6.50 0.77 -7.43
C LEU A 120 -5.99 1.25 -6.09
N GLU A 121 -6.13 0.41 -5.07
CA GLU A 121 -5.68 0.70 -3.73
C GLU A 121 -4.78 -0.43 -3.21
N LEU A 122 -3.53 -0.09 -2.92
CA LEU A 122 -2.47 -1.01 -2.53
C LEU A 122 -1.86 -0.59 -1.20
N VAL A 123 -1.65 -1.57 -0.31
CA VAL A 123 -0.90 -1.42 0.94
C VAL A 123 0.31 -2.36 0.89
N PHE A 124 1.50 -1.79 0.88
CA PHE A 124 2.77 -2.49 0.97
C PHE A 124 3.23 -2.47 2.42
N VAL A 125 3.46 -3.64 3.00
CA VAL A 125 4.14 -3.80 4.29
C VAL A 125 5.53 -4.35 4.00
N CYS A 126 6.53 -3.48 4.08
CA CYS A 126 7.90 -3.73 3.63
C CYS A 126 8.81 -3.96 4.82
N PHE A 127 9.55 -5.07 4.82
CA PHE A 127 10.44 -5.45 5.91
C PHE A 127 11.89 -5.51 5.43
N GLU A 128 12.81 -5.05 6.27
CA GLU A 128 14.26 -5.25 6.08
C GLU A 128 14.65 -6.74 6.11
N GLN A 129 13.96 -7.54 6.95
CA GLN A 129 14.29 -8.94 7.21
C GLN A 129 13.11 -9.87 6.88
N ASP A 130 13.37 -10.91 6.07
CA ASP A 130 12.29 -11.77 5.55
C ASP A 130 11.52 -12.52 6.64
N PHE A 131 12.19 -12.90 7.74
CA PHE A 131 11.49 -13.60 8.82
C PHE A 131 10.48 -12.69 9.53
N HIS A 132 10.68 -11.36 9.56
CA HIS A 132 9.66 -10.43 10.06
C HIS A 132 8.42 -10.48 9.16
N ARG A 133 8.60 -10.44 7.84
CA ARG A 133 7.51 -10.59 6.87
C ARG A 133 6.77 -11.93 7.04
N ARG A 134 7.50 -13.04 7.14
CA ARG A 134 6.89 -14.37 7.36
C ARG A 134 6.11 -14.42 8.68
N ASN A 135 6.68 -13.89 9.77
CA ASN A 135 6.02 -13.83 11.07
C ASN A 135 4.76 -12.95 11.04
N PHE A 136 4.82 -11.80 10.38
CA PHE A 136 3.67 -10.92 10.19
C PHE A 136 2.53 -11.67 9.49
N ARG A 137 2.83 -12.32 8.36
CA ARG A 137 1.83 -13.11 7.61
C ARG A 137 1.22 -14.22 8.46
N VAL A 138 2.04 -15.02 9.14
CA VAL A 138 1.55 -16.09 10.04
C VAL A 138 0.63 -15.53 11.14
N ARG A 139 0.93 -14.35 11.67
CA ARG A 139 0.18 -13.77 12.78
C ARG A 139 -1.12 -13.08 12.36
N TYR A 140 -1.15 -12.46 11.20
CA TYR A 140 -2.18 -11.48 10.85
C TYR A 140 -2.93 -11.78 9.54
N GLU A 141 -2.33 -12.52 8.60
CA GLU A 141 -2.99 -12.84 7.33
C GLU A 141 -4.19 -13.78 7.54
N GLY A 142 -5.31 -13.47 6.89
CA GLY A 142 -6.55 -14.24 6.97
C GLY A 142 -7.25 -14.20 8.33
N LYS A 143 -6.79 -13.35 9.25
CA LYS A 143 -7.34 -13.23 10.61
C LYS A 143 -8.03 -11.89 10.79
N ALA A 144 -9.21 -11.91 11.40
CA ALA A 144 -9.89 -10.69 11.81
C ALA A 144 -9.16 -10.10 13.02
N ILE A 145 -8.73 -8.85 12.89
CA ILE A 145 -8.00 -8.11 13.92
C ILE A 145 -8.93 -7.03 14.42
N SER A 146 -9.44 -7.16 15.64
CA SER A 146 -10.17 -6.08 16.27
C SER A 146 -9.21 -4.95 16.64
N ASP A 147 -9.63 -3.71 16.37
CA ASP A 147 -9.19 -2.59 17.22
C ASP A 147 -9.77 -2.83 18.61
N ASP A 148 -9.09 -3.61 19.43
CA ASP A 148 -9.31 -3.54 20.88
C ASP A 148 -8.70 -2.19 21.32
N SER A 149 -9.59 -1.22 21.49
CA SER A 149 -9.30 0.08 22.13
C SER A 149 -9.23 -0.12 23.65
#